data_AF-A0A0R3IRD9-F1
#
_entry.id   AF-A0A0R3IRD9-F1
#
_cell.length_a   1.000
_cell.length_b   1.000
_cell.length_c   1.000
_cell.angle_alpha   90.00
_cell.angle_beta   90.00
_cell.angle_gamma   90.00
#
_symmetry.space_group_name_H-M   'P 1'
#
loop_
_entity.id
_entity.type
_entity.pdbx_description
1 polymer ?
#
loop_
_entity_poly.entity_id
_entity_poly.type
_entity_poly.pdbx_seq_one_letter_code
_entity_poly.pdbx_strand_id
1 'polypeptide(L)'
;MTIRVTPSELRAGADKIDAEKAVVAGITVPDESAAKAGLEGFVTAAKLSAADDAVKSALKIVGGRDEIMANLLRNTGNTFELVSSTLAPGLLTPPWMSQQVATGLTGMGDINLSRK
;
A
#
# COMPACT_ATOMS: atom_id res chain seq x y z
N MET A 1 -19.60 0.36 13.26
CA MET A 1 -19.20 -0.45 12.09
C MET A 1 -18.28 -1.55 12.61
N THR A 2 -18.71 -2.80 12.60
CA THR A 2 -17.84 -3.92 13.02
C THR A 2 -16.89 -4.22 11.86
N ILE A 3 -15.59 -4.03 12.06
CA ILE A 3 -14.58 -4.36 11.06
C ILE A 3 -14.59 -5.87 10.89
N ARG A 4 -14.92 -6.35 9.70
CA ARG A 4 -14.86 -7.77 9.35
C ARG A 4 -13.55 -8.03 8.63
N VAL A 5 -12.68 -8.79 9.28
CA VAL A 5 -11.41 -9.27 8.73
C VAL A 5 -11.48 -10.78 8.61
N THR A 6 -11.38 -11.26 7.38
CA THR A 6 -11.23 -12.66 6.97
C THR A 6 -10.22 -12.70 5.82
N PRO A 7 -9.69 -13.89 5.45
CA PRO A 7 -8.79 -14.02 4.31
C PRO A 7 -9.38 -13.46 3.02
N SER A 8 -10.69 -13.65 2.81
CA SER A 8 -11.40 -13.13 1.63
C SER A 8 -11.41 -11.61 1.58
N GLU A 9 -11.64 -10.94 2.71
CA GLU A 9 -11.62 -9.47 2.78
C GLU A 9 -10.20 -8.91 2.65
N LEU A 10 -9.17 -9.62 3.14
CA LEU A 10 -7.78 -9.22 2.92
C LEU A 10 -7.40 -9.29 1.44
N ARG A 11 -7.79 -10.35 0.73
CA ARG A 11 -7.57 -10.46 -0.73
C ARG A 11 -8.33 -9.38 -1.49
N ALA A 12 -9.60 -9.15 -1.16
CA ALA A 12 -10.38 -8.07 -1.77
C ALA A 12 -9.75 -6.68 -1.50
N GLY A 13 -9.15 -6.48 -0.33
CA GLY A 13 -8.36 -5.29 -0.03
C GLY A 13 -7.12 -5.17 -0.90
N ALA A 14 -6.38 -6.27 -1.10
CA ALA A 14 -5.23 -6.30 -2.00
C ALA A 14 -5.61 -5.97 -3.45
N ASP A 15 -6.73 -6.48 -3.93
CA ASP A 15 -7.22 -6.20 -5.29
C ASP A 15 -7.59 -4.73 -5.48
N LYS A 16 -8.13 -4.08 -4.43
CA LYS A 16 -8.35 -2.63 -4.44
C LYS A 16 -7.04 -1.85 -4.51
N ILE A 17 -6.01 -2.28 -3.76
CA ILE A 17 -4.69 -1.63 -3.81
C ILE A 17 -4.06 -1.80 -5.19
N ASP A 18 -4.20 -2.96 -5.83
CA ASP A 18 -3.73 -3.15 -7.20
C ASP A 18 -4.46 -2.27 -8.21
N ALA A 19 -5.76 -2.02 -8.02
CA ALA A 19 -6.50 -1.08 -8.83
C ALA A 19 -5.96 0.35 -8.67
N GLU A 20 -5.67 0.80 -7.44
CA GLU A 20 -5.03 2.10 -7.20
C GLU A 20 -3.63 2.17 -7.79
N LYS A 21 -2.82 1.11 -7.64
CA LYS A 21 -1.51 1.00 -8.29
C LYS A 21 -1.62 1.17 -9.81
N ALA A 22 -2.63 0.57 -10.44
CA ALA A 22 -2.87 0.72 -11.86
C ALA A 22 -3.23 2.16 -12.25
N VAL A 23 -4.01 2.86 -11.41
CA VAL A 23 -4.29 4.30 -11.58
C VAL A 23 -3.01 5.11 -11.50
N VAL A 24 -2.17 4.88 -10.48
CA VAL A 24 -0.89 5.58 -10.29
C VAL A 24 0.07 5.31 -11.44
N ALA A 25 0.16 4.05 -11.90
CA ALA A 25 0.98 3.67 -13.06
C ALA A 25 0.50 4.29 -14.37
N GLY A 26 -0.79 4.68 -14.45
CA GLY A 26 -1.36 5.41 -15.58
C GLY A 26 -1.04 6.91 -15.59
N ILE A 27 -0.50 7.46 -14.50
CA ILE A 27 -0.12 8.89 -14.44
C ILE A 27 1.08 9.12 -15.35
N THR A 28 0.88 9.90 -16.40
CA THR A 28 1.94 10.29 -17.33
C THR A 28 2.59 11.59 -16.86
N VAL A 29 3.92 11.60 -16.76
CA VAL A 29 4.69 12.82 -16.56
C VAL A 29 4.85 13.51 -17.91
N PRO A 30 4.45 14.79 -18.07
CA PRO A 30 4.53 15.50 -19.35
C PRO A 30 5.97 15.55 -19.88
N ASP A 31 6.14 15.37 -21.19
CA ASP A 31 7.45 15.50 -21.86
C ASP A 31 7.95 16.94 -21.75
N GLU A 32 9.09 17.11 -21.07
CA GLU A 32 9.71 18.39 -20.82
C GLU A 32 10.66 18.84 -21.95
N SER A 33 10.90 18.00 -22.96
CA SER A 33 11.94 18.22 -23.97
C SER A 33 11.84 19.56 -24.70
N ALA A 34 10.63 19.93 -25.17
CA ALA A 34 10.42 21.19 -25.88
C ALA A 34 10.60 22.42 -24.97
N ALA A 35 10.13 22.33 -23.72
CA ALA A 35 10.29 23.40 -22.74
C ALA A 35 11.76 23.56 -22.31
N LYS A 36 12.48 22.45 -22.15
CA LYS A 36 13.91 22.41 -21.84
C LYS A 36 14.74 23.04 -22.95
N ALA A 37 14.43 22.75 -24.21
CA ALA A 37 15.10 23.35 -25.37
C ALA A 37 14.89 24.87 -25.44
N GLY A 38 13.68 25.36 -25.20
CA GLY A 38 13.39 26.79 -25.15
C GLY A 38 14.07 27.54 -23.99
N LEU A 39 14.49 26.81 -22.95
CA LEU A 39 15.16 27.34 -21.75
C LEU A 39 16.67 27.07 -21.76
N GLU A 40 17.24 26.61 -22.87
CA GLU A 40 18.66 26.30 -22.97
C GLU A 40 19.53 27.52 -22.58
N GLY A 41 20.58 27.27 -21.79
CA GLY A 41 21.43 28.32 -21.24
C GLY A 41 20.92 28.94 -19.92
N PHE A 42 19.68 28.67 -19.51
CA PHE A 42 19.15 29.12 -18.22
C PHE A 42 19.22 28.01 -17.15
N VAL A 43 19.46 28.40 -15.90
CA VAL A 43 19.44 27.49 -14.73
C VAL A 43 18.09 26.77 -14.58
N THR A 44 17.00 27.37 -15.07
CA THR A 44 15.65 26.79 -15.04
C THR A 44 15.52 25.52 -15.86
N ALA A 45 16.28 25.34 -16.95
CA ALA A 45 16.26 24.11 -17.74
C ALA A 45 16.74 22.89 -16.92
N ALA A 46 17.80 23.06 -16.12
CA ALA A 46 18.30 22.00 -15.24
C ALA A 46 17.31 21.68 -14.10
N LYS A 47 16.69 22.71 -13.52
CA LYS A 47 15.66 22.53 -12.49
C LYS A 47 14.42 21.80 -13.02
N LEU A 48 14.03 22.07 -14.26
CA LEU A 48 12.92 21.39 -14.92
C LEU A 48 13.22 19.90 -15.13
N SER A 49 14.42 19.56 -15.62
CA SER A 49 14.86 18.17 -15.79
C SER A 49 14.87 17.41 -14.45
N ALA A 50 15.41 18.03 -13.39
CA ALA A 50 15.45 17.42 -12.07
C ALA A 50 14.03 17.23 -11.47
N ALA A 51 13.11 18.15 -11.75
CA ALA A 51 11.73 18.04 -11.30
C ALA A 51 10.99 16.90 -12.03
N ASP A 52 11.17 16.78 -13.35
CA ASP A 52 10.63 15.67 -14.14
C ASP A 52 11.11 14.31 -13.60
N ASP A 53 12.43 14.15 -13.42
CA ASP A 53 13.03 12.92 -12.86
C ASP A 53 12.49 12.61 -11.45
N ALA A 54 12.35 13.64 -10.60
CA ALA A 54 11.83 13.48 -9.25
C ALA A 54 10.37 13.00 -9.24
N VAL A 55 9.52 13.51 -10.14
CA VAL A 55 8.12 13.07 -10.26
C VAL A 55 8.05 11.63 -10.76
N LYS A 56 8.81 11.29 -11.81
CA LYS A 56 8.89 9.91 -12.32
C LYS A 56 9.34 8.93 -11.24
N SER A 57 10.35 9.31 -10.45
CA SER A 57 10.85 8.52 -9.32
C SER A 57 9.79 8.37 -8.22
N ALA A 58 9.10 9.45 -7.85
CA ALA A 58 8.05 9.42 -6.84
C ALA A 58 6.89 8.50 -7.23
N LEU A 59 6.42 8.56 -8.48
CA LEU A 59 5.37 7.66 -8.98
C LEU A 59 5.80 6.19 -8.91
N LYS A 60 7.04 5.89 -9.29
CA LYS A 60 7.61 4.54 -9.16
C LYS A 60 7.65 4.06 -7.71
N ILE A 61 8.07 4.93 -6.77
CA ILE A 61 8.13 4.60 -5.35
C ILE A 61 6.73 4.30 -4.80
N VAL A 62 5.73 5.11 -5.13
CA VAL A 62 4.35 4.90 -4.70
C VAL A 62 3.82 3.57 -5.23
N GLY A 63 3.93 3.32 -6.54
CA GLY A 63 3.48 2.04 -7.11
C GLY A 63 4.20 0.81 -6.53
N GLY A 64 5.48 0.94 -6.16
CA GLY A 64 6.20 -0.11 -5.45
C GLY A 64 5.71 -0.35 -4.03
N ARG A 65 5.32 0.71 -3.31
CA ARG A 65 4.70 0.59 -1.97
C ARG A 65 3.34 -0.09 -2.05
N ASP A 66 2.53 0.27 -3.03
CA ASP A 66 1.22 -0.36 -3.25
C ASP A 66 1.37 -1.86 -3.50
N GLU A 67 2.34 -2.25 -4.33
CA GLU A 67 2.65 -3.67 -4.57
C GLU A 67 3.03 -4.42 -3.28
N ILE A 68 3.89 -3.83 -2.46
CA ILE A 68 4.28 -4.42 -1.17
C ILE A 68 3.06 -4.57 -0.27
N MET A 69 2.20 -3.55 -0.18
CA MET A 69 0.99 -3.58 0.66
C MET A 69 -0.01 -4.65 0.18
N ALA A 70 -0.28 -4.73 -1.12
CA ALA A 70 -1.17 -5.73 -1.69
C ALA A 70 -0.64 -7.16 -1.42
N ASN A 71 0.67 -7.37 -1.59
CA ASN A 71 1.31 -8.66 -1.32
C ASN A 71 1.25 -9.03 0.17
N LEU A 72 1.44 -8.08 1.08
CA LEU A 72 1.30 -8.33 2.52
C LEU A 72 -0.11 -8.83 2.86
N LEU A 73 -1.16 -8.16 2.36
CA LEU A 73 -2.54 -8.58 2.60
C LEU A 73 -2.82 -9.99 2.07
N ARG A 74 -2.39 -10.30 0.85
CA ARG A 74 -2.52 -11.65 0.26
C ARG A 74 -1.79 -12.69 1.08
N ASN A 75 -0.55 -12.42 1.43
CA ASN A 75 0.28 -13.35 2.20
C ASN A 75 -0.29 -13.59 3.59
N THR A 76 -0.82 -12.56 4.26
CA THR A 76 -1.50 -12.73 5.55
C THR A 76 -2.74 -13.62 5.42
N GLY A 77 -3.60 -13.37 4.43
CA GLY A 77 -4.79 -14.20 4.20
C GLY A 77 -4.43 -15.66 3.88
N ASN A 78 -3.49 -15.87 2.96
CA ASN A 78 -3.02 -17.20 2.56
C ASN A 78 -2.37 -17.96 3.72
N THR A 79 -1.50 -17.28 4.49
CA THR A 79 -0.83 -17.89 5.64
C THR A 79 -1.83 -18.26 6.72
N PHE A 80 -2.82 -17.40 6.99
CA PHE A 80 -3.86 -17.71 7.96
C PHE A 80 -4.68 -18.94 7.55
N GLU A 81 -5.13 -19.02 6.29
CA GLU A 81 -5.84 -20.20 5.78
C GLU A 81 -4.98 -21.47 5.88
N LEU A 82 -3.70 -21.39 5.49
CA LEU A 82 -2.78 -22.51 5.60
C LEU A 82 -2.66 -23.00 7.04
N VAL A 83 -2.34 -22.10 7.98
CA VAL A 83 -2.16 -22.47 9.40
C VAL A 83 -3.48 -22.96 10.01
N SER A 84 -4.59 -22.27 9.76
CA SER A 84 -5.91 -22.67 10.28
C SER A 84 -6.34 -24.05 9.81
N SER A 85 -5.98 -24.46 8.59
CA SER A 85 -6.26 -25.81 8.06
C SER A 85 -5.50 -26.93 8.79
N THR A 86 -4.39 -26.60 9.47
CA THR A 86 -3.57 -27.57 10.23
C THR A 86 -3.94 -27.65 11.71
N LEU A 87 -4.77 -26.74 12.20
CA LEU A 87 -5.18 -26.70 13.61
C LEU A 87 -6.35 -27.65 13.86
N ALA A 88 -6.41 -28.19 15.08
CA ALA A 88 -7.54 -29.01 15.50
C ALA A 88 -8.86 -28.22 15.39
N PRO A 89 -9.96 -28.85 14.95
CA PRO A 89 -11.27 -28.19 14.86
C PRO A 89 -11.66 -27.54 16.19
N GLY A 90 -12.15 -26.28 16.13
CA GLY A 90 -12.60 -25.53 17.30
C GLY A 90 -11.55 -24.66 17.99
N LEU A 91 -10.27 -24.76 17.64
CA LEU A 91 -9.23 -23.84 18.15
C LEU A 91 -9.38 -22.42 17.62
N LEU A 92 -9.90 -22.27 16.41
CA LEU A 92 -10.20 -20.98 15.80
C LEU A 92 -11.69 -20.85 15.58
N THR A 93 -12.35 -20.02 16.39
CA THR A 93 -13.76 -19.68 16.20
C THR A 93 -13.88 -18.31 15.52
N PRO A 94 -14.61 -18.20 14.40
CA PRO A 94 -14.96 -16.89 13.86
C PRO A 94 -15.62 -16.01 14.94
N PRO A 95 -15.34 -14.69 15.00
CA PRO A 95 -14.51 -13.91 14.10
C PRO A 95 -13.07 -13.66 14.64
N TRP A 96 -12.28 -14.72 14.82
CA TRP A 96 -10.92 -14.65 15.39
C TRP A 96 -10.04 -13.54 14.80
N MET A 97 -9.90 -13.46 13.47
CA MET A 97 -9.04 -12.44 12.85
C MET A 97 -9.51 -11.01 13.14
N SER A 98 -10.82 -10.78 13.13
CA SER A 98 -11.38 -9.46 13.42
C SER A 98 -11.11 -9.05 14.87
N GLN A 99 -11.20 -10.00 15.81
CA GLN A 99 -10.87 -9.76 17.22
C GLN A 99 -9.39 -9.42 17.39
N GLN A 100 -8.48 -10.18 16.77
CA GLN A 100 -7.05 -9.93 16.88
C GLN A 100 -6.63 -8.59 16.27
N VAL A 101 -7.22 -8.21 15.12
CA VAL A 101 -6.99 -6.89 14.52
C VAL A 101 -7.50 -5.77 15.42
N ALA A 102 -8.70 -5.92 16.00
CA ALA A 102 -9.24 -4.94 16.94
C ALA A 102 -8.33 -4.77 18.17
N THR A 103 -7.88 -5.88 18.78
CA THR A 103 -6.96 -5.86 19.92
C THR A 103 -5.62 -5.19 19.55
N GLY A 104 -5.06 -5.52 18.38
CA GLY A 104 -3.84 -4.87 17.90
C GLY A 104 -3.98 -3.36 17.73
N LEU A 105 -5.09 -2.91 17.13
CA LEU A 105 -5.38 -1.48 16.96
C LEU A 105 -5.55 -0.76 18.30
N THR A 106 -6.23 -1.37 19.27
CA THR A 106 -6.34 -0.83 20.63
C THR A 106 -4.96 -0.69 21.27
N GLY A 107 -4.12 -1.73 21.21
CA GLY A 107 -2.76 -1.68 21.75
C GLY A 107 -1.88 -0.62 21.06
N MET A 108 -2.04 -0.40 19.75
CA MET A 108 -1.38 0.69 19.03
C MET A 108 -1.90 2.08 19.42
N GLY A 109 -3.17 2.20 19.80
CA GLY A 109 -3.71 3.42 20.39
C GLY A 109 -3.09 3.69 21.76
N ASP A 110 -3.06 2.67 22.61
CA ASP A 110 -2.55 2.77 23.98
C ASP A 110 -1.07 3.15 24.03
N ILE A 111 -0.22 2.53 23.19
CA ILE A 111 1.22 2.88 23.10
C ILE A 111 1.44 4.32 22.63
N ASN A 112 0.54 4.85 21.79
CA ASN A 112 0.65 6.21 21.31
C ASN A 112 0.20 7.22 22.38
N LEU A 113 -0.76 6.84 23.22
CA LEU A 113 -1.22 7.63 24.36
C LEU A 113 -0.24 7.61 25.53
N SER A 114 0.45 6.49 25.76
CA SER A 114 1.47 6.36 26.82
C SER A 114 2.81 7.05 26.52
N ARG A 115 2.95 7.66 25.33
CA ARG A 115 4.12 8.47 24.94
C ARG A 115 3.96 9.96 25.24
N LYS A 116 2.83 10.36 25.85
CA LYS A 116 2.61 11.70 26.42
C LYS A 116 2.94 11.71 27.90
#